data_AF-A0A317VMI3-F1
#
_entry.id   AF-A0A317VMI3-F1
#
_cell.length_a   1.000
_cell.length_b   1.000
_cell.length_c   1.000
_cell.angle_alpha   90.00
_cell.angle_beta   90.00
_cell.angle_gamma   90.00
#
_symmetry.space_group_name_H-M   'P 1'
#
loop_
_entity.id
_entity.type
_entity.pdbx_description
1 polymer ?
#
loop_
_entity_poly.entity_id
_entity_poly.type
_entity_poly.pdbx_seq_one_letter_code
_entity_poly.pdbx_strand_id
1 'polypeptide(L)'
;MLGTTWKEAITQGCMVNFVSICTHLQDDDYPYVYLLTAPKVLGHVFNPVSFWYLYSVSRTLAAVILEVNNNFGERHMYLLKASGMSGGASGADPVDPPCPRTSNHFTSIWPKDFHVSPFNPREGMSYALTTADPLLAGPEGTQPIDSRIVLVASDRRVQLIATIRATGPAIRPAALSTSQRYQLIFSWGWVGALTEPRIFFQAARLHLQRKLRVWSLPVPLERTISRHASQIERSLEPFFRGYLRYLVENASPSLTVRYYAAGLCLNDTIEVMQSPLARRIPNESVDNSVELRVLRPDFYTSFAESHAFTAEAVFALLAGSGLLRVSGMDRLRDLVCGTQLSLSETLQLSVSADLGFRVIDSIRKGRAASHAGLSLSALDCYVLTCCTPAEQRGYRRHLLQLLLSRYLAFGSVGLLQAQVWVAHLVVVWVLLRCLGIARLFQ
;
A
#
# COMPACT_ATOMS: atom_id res chain seq x y z
N MET A 1 -10.87 -29.49 0.43
CA MET A 1 -9.47 -29.05 0.56
C MET A 1 -9.35 -27.68 -0.10
N LEU A 2 -9.56 -26.60 0.66
CA LEU A 2 -9.18 -25.25 0.22
C LEU A 2 -7.80 -25.01 0.82
N GLY A 3 -6.77 -25.53 0.16
CA GLY A 3 -5.38 -25.43 0.59
C GLY A 3 -4.83 -24.06 0.26
N THR A 4 -5.23 -23.03 0.98
CA THR A 4 -4.52 -21.75 0.94
C THR A 4 -3.16 -21.94 1.59
N THR A 5 -2.09 -21.69 0.85
CA THR A 5 -0.73 -21.76 1.38
C THR A 5 -0.54 -20.69 2.47
N TRP A 6 0.39 -20.88 3.40
CA TRP A 6 0.69 -19.84 4.39
C TRP A 6 1.17 -18.55 3.71
N LYS A 7 1.81 -18.66 2.55
CA LYS A 7 2.20 -17.52 1.70
C LYS A 7 1.01 -16.69 1.24
N GLU A 8 -0.08 -17.33 0.81
CA GLU A 8 -1.33 -16.66 0.45
C GLU A 8 -1.99 -15.99 1.67
N ALA A 9 -1.91 -16.64 2.84
CA ALA A 9 -2.44 -16.08 4.09
C ALA A 9 -1.67 -14.84 4.57
N ILE A 10 -0.33 -14.83 4.46
CA ILE A 10 0.50 -13.65 4.80
C ILE A 10 0.26 -12.52 3.82
N THR A 11 0.17 -12.84 2.54
CA THR A 11 0.01 -11.82 1.50
C THR A 11 -1.39 -11.22 1.45
N GLN A 12 -2.40 -11.93 1.99
CA GLN A 12 -3.81 -11.58 1.81
C GLN A 12 -4.15 -11.34 0.32
N GLY A 13 -3.52 -12.10 -0.59
CA GLY A 13 -3.63 -11.98 -2.05
C GLY A 13 -2.65 -11.01 -2.74
N CYS A 14 -1.85 -10.26 -1.99
CA CYS A 14 -0.84 -9.31 -2.49
C CYS A 14 0.53 -10.00 -2.70
N MET A 15 0.66 -10.83 -3.75
CA MET A 15 1.81 -11.75 -3.89
C MET A 15 3.13 -11.10 -4.35
N VAL A 16 3.09 -10.02 -5.12
CA VAL A 16 4.25 -9.57 -5.92
C VAL A 16 5.49 -9.22 -5.08
N ASN A 17 5.32 -8.59 -3.92
CA ASN A 17 6.46 -8.15 -3.10
C ASN A 17 6.84 -9.17 -2.02
N PHE A 18 5.94 -10.09 -1.68
CA PHE A 18 6.23 -11.21 -0.79
C PHE A 18 7.08 -12.29 -1.47
N VAL A 19 6.90 -12.47 -2.78
CA VAL A 19 7.71 -13.39 -3.59
C VAL A 19 9.19 -13.10 -3.43
N SER A 20 9.67 -11.85 -3.50
CA SER A 20 11.12 -11.57 -3.43
C SER A 20 11.81 -11.92 -2.09
N ILE A 21 11.08 -11.91 -0.97
CA ILE A 21 11.67 -12.17 0.36
C ILE A 21 11.56 -13.66 0.71
N CYS A 22 10.49 -14.32 0.24
CA CYS A 22 10.16 -15.69 0.56
C CYS A 22 10.35 -16.66 -0.63
N THR A 23 10.92 -16.21 -1.75
CA THR A 23 11.23 -17.04 -2.94
C THR A 23 12.02 -18.29 -2.57
N HIS A 24 12.90 -18.16 -1.57
CA HIS A 24 13.78 -19.23 -1.11
C HIS A 24 13.18 -20.10 0.01
N LEU A 25 11.95 -19.82 0.45
CA LEU A 25 11.25 -20.62 1.46
C LEU A 25 10.28 -21.54 0.73
N GLN A 26 10.43 -22.86 0.85
CA GLN A 26 9.45 -23.80 0.29
C GLN A 26 8.34 -24.04 1.31
N ASP A 27 7.10 -24.25 0.85
CA ASP A 27 5.97 -24.39 1.77
C ASP A 27 6.06 -25.68 2.59
N ASP A 28 6.58 -26.74 1.96
CA ASP A 28 6.78 -28.06 2.56
C ASP A 28 7.80 -28.05 3.71
N ASP A 29 8.71 -27.08 3.72
CA ASP A 29 9.69 -26.93 4.80
C ASP A 29 9.05 -26.43 6.10
N TYR A 30 7.89 -25.76 6.02
CA TYR A 30 7.24 -25.08 7.14
C TYR A 30 5.77 -25.48 7.31
N PRO A 31 5.46 -26.74 7.67
CA PRO A 31 4.08 -27.22 7.77
C PRO A 31 3.30 -26.60 8.94
N TYR A 32 3.97 -25.98 9.91
CA TYR A 32 3.31 -25.33 11.05
C TYR A 32 3.68 -23.85 11.11
N VAL A 33 2.65 -23.00 11.03
CA VAL A 33 2.79 -21.53 11.06
C VAL A 33 1.88 -20.95 12.13
N TYR A 34 2.43 -20.09 12.98
CA TYR A 34 1.70 -19.41 14.06
C TYR A 34 1.79 -17.89 13.90
N LEU A 35 0.68 -17.20 14.09
CA LEU A 35 0.58 -15.74 13.96
C LEU A 35 0.37 -15.10 15.33
N LEU A 36 1.27 -14.20 15.71
CA LEU A 36 1.06 -13.24 16.78
C LEU A 36 0.71 -11.88 16.16
N THR A 37 -0.48 -11.39 16.44
CA THR A 37 -1.01 -10.14 15.85
C THR A 37 -2.03 -9.48 16.78
N ALA A 38 -2.37 -8.22 16.52
CA ALA A 38 -3.44 -7.52 17.23
C ALA A 38 -4.82 -8.01 16.77
N PRO A 39 -5.77 -8.27 17.69
CA PRO A 39 -7.12 -8.69 17.32
C PRO A 39 -7.92 -7.52 16.72
N LYS A 40 -8.76 -7.82 15.73
CA LYS A 40 -9.73 -6.87 15.18
C LYS A 40 -11.00 -6.86 16.03
N VAL A 41 -11.42 -5.68 16.49
CA VAL A 41 -12.61 -5.48 17.32
C VAL A 41 -13.57 -4.54 16.58
N LEU A 42 -14.82 -4.99 16.37
CA LEU A 42 -15.84 -4.24 15.62
C LEU A 42 -15.35 -3.72 14.25
N GLY A 43 -14.53 -4.51 13.56
CA GLY A 43 -14.00 -4.15 12.24
C GLY A 43 -12.72 -3.29 12.28
N HIS A 44 -12.37 -2.70 13.42
CA HIS A 44 -11.20 -1.83 13.58
C HIS A 44 -10.02 -2.58 14.21
N VAL A 45 -8.81 -2.28 13.74
CA VAL A 45 -7.55 -2.82 14.28
C VAL A 45 -6.44 -1.82 14.03
N PHE A 46 -5.66 -1.53 15.07
CA PHE A 46 -4.36 -0.86 14.94
C PHE A 46 -3.27 -1.90 15.23
N ASN A 47 -2.54 -2.31 14.19
CA ASN A 47 -1.55 -3.38 14.30
C ASN A 47 -0.19 -2.92 13.74
N PRO A 48 0.74 -2.41 14.56
CA PRO A 48 2.02 -1.90 14.07
C PRO A 48 2.96 -3.02 13.60
N VAL A 49 2.80 -4.25 14.14
CA VAL A 49 3.66 -5.38 13.78
C VAL A 49 2.95 -6.72 14.04
N SER A 50 3.06 -7.65 13.09
CA SER A 50 2.73 -9.07 13.30
C SER A 50 4.00 -9.93 13.25
N PHE A 51 4.01 -11.03 14.00
CA PHE A 51 5.06 -12.03 13.96
C PHE A 51 4.48 -13.34 13.44
N TRP A 52 5.06 -13.83 12.36
CA TRP A 52 4.77 -15.14 11.81
C TRP A 52 5.90 -16.06 12.23
N TYR A 53 5.61 -17.07 13.04
CA TYR A 53 6.56 -18.07 13.49
C TYR A 53 6.42 -19.32 12.62
N LEU A 54 7.49 -19.68 11.92
CA LEU A 54 7.53 -20.78 10.96
C LEU A 54 8.32 -21.94 11.57
N TYR A 55 7.66 -23.08 11.73
CA TYR A 55 8.26 -24.28 12.31
C TYR A 55 8.45 -25.35 11.25
N SER A 56 9.58 -26.03 11.34
CA SER A 56 9.90 -27.16 10.48
C SER A 56 8.96 -28.36 10.72
N VAL A 57 9.09 -29.38 9.86
CA VAL A 57 8.46 -30.70 10.05
C VAL A 57 8.77 -31.29 11.44
N SER A 58 9.97 -31.04 11.97
CA SER A 58 10.38 -31.46 13.31
C SER A 58 9.85 -30.59 14.46
N ARG A 59 8.94 -29.65 14.17
CA ARG A 59 8.35 -28.70 15.14
C ARG A 59 9.36 -27.82 15.88
N THR A 60 10.49 -27.53 15.22
CA THR A 60 11.49 -26.58 15.72
C THR A 60 11.32 -25.24 15.01
N LEU A 61 11.39 -24.13 15.75
CA LEU A 61 11.29 -22.80 15.15
C LEU A 61 12.46 -22.57 14.18
N ALA A 62 12.14 -22.42 12.90
CA ALA A 62 13.11 -22.37 11.81
C ALA A 62 13.24 -20.96 11.23
N ALA A 63 12.16 -20.19 11.20
CA ALA A 63 12.18 -18.79 10.77
C ALA A 63 11.08 -17.96 11.46
N VAL A 64 11.27 -16.65 11.49
CA VAL A 64 10.27 -15.67 11.91
C VAL A 64 10.15 -14.60 10.83
N ILE A 65 8.93 -14.32 10.36
CA ILE A 65 8.67 -13.16 9.50
C ILE A 65 8.02 -12.07 10.33
N LEU A 66 8.64 -10.90 10.32
CA LEU A 66 8.15 -9.70 10.96
C LEU A 66 7.42 -8.83 9.92
N GLU A 67 6.10 -8.78 10.01
CA GLU A 67 5.27 -7.91 9.18
C GLU A 67 5.09 -6.57 9.89
N VAL A 68 5.81 -5.55 9.46
CA VAL A 68 5.73 -4.20 10.03
C VAL A 68 4.78 -3.36 9.20
N ASN A 69 3.81 -2.73 9.84
CA ASN A 69 2.82 -1.86 9.22
C ASN A 69 3.08 -0.41 9.64
N ASN A 70 2.90 0.55 8.72
CA ASN A 70 2.93 1.97 9.07
C ASN A 70 1.54 2.59 9.06
N ASN A 71 1.43 3.81 9.60
CA ASN A 71 0.17 4.57 9.67
C ASN A 71 -0.29 5.08 8.30
N PHE A 72 0.46 4.82 7.22
CA PHE A 72 0.08 5.13 5.85
C PHE A 72 -0.51 3.91 5.12
N GLY A 73 -0.65 2.78 5.82
CA GLY A 73 -1.19 1.53 5.29
C GLY A 73 -0.19 0.73 4.45
N GLU A 74 1.06 1.16 4.37
CA GLU A 74 2.14 0.40 3.74
C GLU A 74 2.63 -0.69 4.70
N ARG A 75 3.27 -1.72 4.14
CA ARG A 75 3.77 -2.86 4.91
C ARG A 75 5.16 -3.26 4.45
N HIS A 76 5.94 -3.82 5.35
CA HIS A 76 7.26 -4.33 5.03
C HIS A 76 7.56 -5.58 5.85
N MET A 77 8.23 -6.55 5.23
CA MET A 77 8.52 -7.85 5.83
C MET A 77 10.02 -7.95 6.13
N TYR A 78 10.37 -8.32 7.36
CA TYR A 78 11.72 -8.72 7.74
C TYR A 78 11.77 -10.22 8.00
N LEU A 79 12.73 -10.92 7.42
CA LEU A 79 12.90 -12.36 7.63
C LEU A 79 14.06 -12.63 8.60
N LEU A 80 13.76 -13.35 9.67
CA LEU A 80 14.72 -13.96 10.58
C LEU A 80 14.79 -15.44 10.29
N LYS A 81 16.01 -15.97 10.16
CA LYS A 81 16.24 -17.42 10.10
C LYS A 81 16.92 -17.87 11.39
N ALA A 82 16.57 -19.06 11.86
CA ALA A 82 17.27 -19.73 12.94
C ALA A 82 18.78 -19.81 12.64
N SER A 83 19.61 -19.57 13.66
CA SER A 83 21.07 -19.64 13.57
C SER A 83 21.49 -21.08 13.28
N GLY A 84 21.58 -21.39 11.98
CA GLY A 84 21.84 -22.69 11.39
C GLY A 84 21.69 -22.67 9.85
N MET A 85 21.01 -21.65 9.31
CA MET A 85 20.80 -21.45 7.86
C MET A 85 21.36 -20.13 7.29
N SER A 86 22.14 -19.36 8.07
CA SER A 86 22.68 -18.07 7.62
C SER A 86 24.14 -17.89 8.08
N GLY A 87 25.09 -17.90 7.15
CA GLY A 87 26.48 -17.49 7.35
C GLY A 87 26.63 -15.96 7.40
N GLY A 88 25.94 -15.30 8.33
CA GLY A 88 26.02 -13.85 8.55
C GLY A 88 26.30 -13.57 10.01
N ALA A 89 27.36 -12.80 10.29
CA ALA A 89 27.94 -12.58 11.60
C ALA A 89 26.90 -12.32 12.70
N SER A 90 26.99 -13.10 13.78
CA SER A 90 26.34 -12.84 15.06
C SER A 90 26.85 -11.51 15.61
N GLY A 91 26.18 -10.41 15.23
CA GLY A 91 26.36 -9.13 15.91
C GLY A 91 25.81 -9.27 17.32
N ALA A 92 26.66 -9.09 18.32
CA ALA A 92 26.28 -9.04 19.72
C ALA A 92 25.12 -8.04 19.93
N ASP A 93 24.23 -8.33 20.88
CA ASP A 93 23.20 -7.40 21.31
C ASP A 93 23.86 -6.04 21.64
N PRO A 94 23.42 -4.93 21.03
CA PRO A 94 24.05 -3.62 21.25
C PRO A 94 23.82 -3.06 22.67
N VAL A 95 23.07 -3.77 23.52
CA VAL A 95 22.65 -3.33 24.86
C VAL A 95 23.12 -4.26 25.97
N ASP A 96 23.45 -5.52 25.69
CA ASP A 96 23.83 -6.51 26.71
C ASP A 96 25.07 -7.32 26.25
N PRO A 97 26.00 -7.70 27.16
CA PRO A 97 27.16 -8.54 26.82
C PRO A 97 26.71 -9.89 26.26
N PRO A 98 27.53 -10.58 25.44
CA PRO A 98 27.16 -11.86 24.84
C PRO A 98 26.86 -12.90 25.93
N CYS A 99 25.58 -13.17 26.16
CA CYS A 99 25.13 -14.27 27.01
C CYS A 99 25.49 -15.61 26.34
N PRO A 100 25.79 -16.68 27.12
CA PRO A 100 26.12 -17.99 26.57
C PRO A 100 25.02 -18.52 25.63
N ARG A 101 25.45 -19.29 24.62
CA ARG A 101 24.70 -19.79 23.44
C ARG A 101 23.60 -20.83 23.75
N THR A 102 22.86 -20.65 24.84
CA THR A 102 21.75 -21.50 25.29
C THR A 102 20.40 -20.77 25.23
N SER A 103 20.36 -19.53 24.73
CA SER A 103 19.14 -18.75 24.70
C SER A 103 18.19 -19.23 23.60
N ASN A 104 16.94 -19.57 23.94
CA ASN A 104 15.80 -19.79 23.02
C ASN A 104 15.42 -18.51 22.21
N HIS A 105 16.36 -17.58 22.07
CA HIS A 105 16.18 -16.26 21.47
C HIS A 105 16.86 -16.21 20.10
N PHE A 106 16.15 -15.61 19.16
CA PHE A 106 16.54 -15.41 17.77
C PHE A 106 16.80 -13.92 17.59
N THR A 107 18.01 -13.60 17.11
CA THR A 107 18.42 -12.21 16.89
C THR A 107 18.78 -11.97 15.43
N SER A 108 18.37 -10.82 14.89
CA SER A 108 18.77 -10.37 13.56
C SER A 108 18.73 -8.85 13.47
N ILE A 109 19.54 -8.30 12.57
CA ILE A 109 19.70 -6.86 12.38
C ILE A 109 19.49 -6.54 10.90
N TRP A 110 18.69 -5.51 10.62
CA TRP A 110 18.50 -4.99 9.26
C TRP A 110 18.69 -3.48 9.23
N PRO A 111 19.10 -2.91 8.09
CA PRO A 111 18.94 -1.48 7.87
C PRO A 111 17.47 -1.07 8.02
N LYS A 112 17.25 0.13 8.56
CA LYS A 112 15.91 0.71 8.61
C LYS A 112 15.53 1.13 7.20
N ASP A 113 14.79 0.27 6.53
CA ASP A 113 14.33 0.48 5.16
C ASP A 113 12.89 0.96 5.06
N PHE A 114 12.16 0.91 6.17
CA PHE A 114 10.74 1.17 6.24
C PHE A 114 10.42 2.37 7.15
N HIS A 115 9.58 3.28 6.65
CA HIS A 115 9.20 4.48 7.37
C HIS A 115 8.00 4.19 8.28
N VAL A 116 8.29 4.00 9.58
CA VAL A 116 7.27 3.73 10.62
C VAL A 116 6.99 4.97 11.47
N SER A 117 8.02 5.77 11.78
CA SER A 117 7.93 6.93 12.66
C SER A 117 8.47 8.18 11.98
N PRO A 118 7.74 9.32 12.05
CA PRO A 118 8.20 10.57 11.48
C PRO A 118 9.31 11.24 12.28
N PHE A 119 9.68 10.73 13.47
CA PHE A 119 10.72 11.35 14.31
C PHE A 119 12.11 10.77 14.11
N ASN A 120 12.21 9.68 13.35
CA ASN A 120 13.47 9.00 13.12
C ASN A 120 13.73 8.91 11.60
N PRO A 121 14.89 9.36 11.09
CA PRO A 121 15.23 9.22 9.68
C PRO A 121 15.30 7.75 9.28
N ARG A 122 15.17 7.48 7.97
CA ARG A 122 15.38 6.15 7.41
C ARG A 122 16.89 5.85 7.33
N GLU A 123 17.65 6.78 6.79
CA GLU A 123 19.10 6.68 6.62
C GLU A 123 19.86 6.68 7.95
N GLY A 124 20.97 5.94 7.99
CA GLY A 124 21.85 5.87 9.16
C GLY A 124 21.24 5.15 10.38
N MET A 125 20.23 4.31 10.18
CA MET A 125 19.52 3.61 11.24
C MET A 125 19.39 2.11 10.93
N SER A 126 19.33 1.28 11.97
CA SER A 126 19.09 -0.16 11.87
C SER A 126 18.09 -0.64 12.92
N TYR A 127 17.30 -1.66 12.57
CA TYR A 127 16.49 -2.40 13.53
C TYR A 127 17.22 -3.65 13.95
N ALA A 128 17.32 -3.89 15.26
CA ALA A 128 17.69 -5.17 15.84
C ALA A 128 16.44 -5.80 16.45
N LEU A 129 16.08 -7.02 16.03
CA LEU A 129 15.02 -7.81 16.66
C LEU A 129 15.65 -8.94 17.46
N THR A 130 15.17 -9.12 18.68
CA THR A 130 15.40 -10.32 19.51
C THR A 130 14.04 -10.89 19.87
N THR A 131 13.74 -12.16 19.54
CA THR A 131 12.47 -12.82 19.86
C THR A 131 12.70 -14.22 20.41
N ALA A 132 11.93 -14.63 21.41
CA ALA A 132 11.91 -16.02 21.87
C ALA A 132 11.00 -16.91 21.00
N ASP A 133 11.19 -18.23 21.08
CA ASP A 133 10.23 -19.22 20.61
C ASP A 133 8.99 -19.25 21.54
N PRO A 134 7.79 -18.86 21.07
CA PRO A 134 6.60 -18.79 21.90
C PRO A 134 6.00 -20.16 22.27
N LEU A 135 6.51 -21.27 21.72
CA LEU A 135 6.09 -22.62 22.07
C LEU A 135 7.04 -23.31 23.06
N LEU A 136 8.24 -22.76 23.25
CA LEU A 136 9.17 -23.23 24.28
C LEU A 136 8.89 -22.54 25.61
N ALA A 137 8.71 -23.33 26.67
CA ALA A 137 8.58 -22.80 28.02
C ALA A 137 9.89 -22.14 28.45
N GLY A 138 9.82 -20.89 28.93
CA GLY A 138 10.96 -20.25 29.56
C GLY A 138 11.33 -20.93 30.88
N PRO A 139 12.57 -20.77 31.38
CA PRO A 139 12.91 -21.18 32.75
C PRO A 139 11.95 -20.50 33.74
N GLU A 140 11.55 -21.21 34.80
CA GLU A 140 10.70 -20.69 35.89
C GLU A 140 9.34 -20.08 35.47
N GLY A 141 8.67 -20.64 34.46
CA GLY A 141 7.31 -20.21 34.10
C GLY A 141 7.24 -18.82 33.46
N THR A 142 8.38 -18.32 32.96
CA THR A 142 8.45 -17.10 32.15
C THR A 142 7.54 -17.24 30.94
N GLN A 143 6.70 -16.23 30.71
CA GLN A 143 5.68 -16.27 29.67
C GLN A 143 6.35 -16.33 28.28
N PRO A 144 5.84 -17.15 27.35
CA PRO A 144 6.57 -17.52 26.13
C PRO A 144 6.79 -16.37 25.13
N ILE A 145 5.98 -15.31 25.22
CA ILE A 145 6.07 -14.17 24.29
C ILE A 145 6.97 -13.12 24.91
N ASP A 146 8.21 -13.05 24.41
CA ASP A 146 9.15 -11.96 24.67
C ASP A 146 9.86 -11.59 23.36
N SER A 147 9.49 -10.43 22.82
CA SER A 147 10.06 -9.87 21.59
C SER A 147 10.48 -8.43 21.83
N ARG A 148 11.69 -8.09 21.41
CA ARG A 148 12.29 -6.77 21.57
C ARG A 148 12.79 -6.25 20.23
N ILE A 149 12.28 -5.11 19.79
CA ILE A 149 12.73 -4.38 18.61
C ILE A 149 13.48 -3.14 19.10
N VAL A 150 14.74 -3.03 18.72
CA VAL A 150 15.60 -1.89 19.06
C VAL A 150 15.93 -1.14 17.78
N LEU A 151 15.65 0.16 17.76
CA LEU A 151 16.13 1.06 16.71
C LEU A 151 17.45 1.66 17.16
N VAL A 152 18.51 1.44 16.38
CA VAL A 152 19.87 1.87 16.67
C VAL A 152 20.35 2.80 15.56
N ALA A 153 20.98 3.92 15.94
CA ALA A 153 21.63 4.82 15.01
C ALA A 153 23.03 4.30 14.62
N SER A 154 23.57 4.79 13.50
CA SER A 154 24.92 4.43 13.02
C SER A 154 26.03 4.71 14.04
N ASP A 155 25.83 5.68 14.92
CA ASP A 155 26.71 6.00 16.05
C ASP A 155 26.48 5.11 17.30
N ARG A 156 25.73 4.01 17.14
CA ARG A 156 25.34 3.03 18.16
C ARG A 156 24.43 3.58 19.27
N ARG A 157 23.88 4.79 19.14
CA ARG A 157 22.87 5.27 20.09
C ARG A 157 21.53 4.58 19.87
N VAL A 158 20.94 4.08 20.95
CA VAL A 158 19.58 3.52 20.93
C VAL A 158 18.58 4.68 20.85
N GLN A 159 17.72 4.64 19.83
CA GLN A 159 16.69 5.66 19.57
C GLN A 159 15.31 5.22 20.08
N LEU A 160 15.02 3.93 19.97
CA LEU A 160 13.73 3.37 20.37
C LEU A 160 13.92 1.93 20.84
N ILE A 161 13.21 1.57 21.91
CA ILE A 161 13.03 0.18 22.32
C ILE A 161 11.53 -0.06 22.33
N ALA A 162 11.07 -1.00 21.50
CA ALA A 162 9.72 -1.51 21.53
C ALA A 162 9.77 -2.95 22.02
N THR A 163 8.91 -3.29 22.99
CA THR A 163 8.90 -4.62 23.60
C THR A 163 7.48 -5.15 23.64
N ILE A 164 7.33 -6.41 23.24
CA ILE A 164 6.09 -7.16 23.27
C ILE A 164 6.30 -8.28 24.27
N ARG A 165 5.57 -8.19 25.37
CA ARG A 165 5.58 -9.18 26.44
C ARG A 165 4.16 -9.58 26.76
N ALA A 166 3.97 -10.86 27.03
CA ALA A 166 2.74 -11.28 27.67
C ALA A 166 2.66 -10.69 29.09
N THR A 167 1.45 -10.30 29.50
CA THR A 167 1.17 -9.67 30.80
C THR A 167 0.40 -10.61 31.74
N GLY A 168 0.07 -11.81 31.26
CA GLY A 168 -0.81 -12.75 31.94
C GLY A 168 -0.93 -14.06 31.16
N PRO A 169 -1.63 -15.06 31.72
CA PRO A 169 -1.83 -16.35 31.07
C PRO A 169 -2.63 -16.21 29.77
N ALA A 170 -2.35 -17.09 28.81
CA ALA A 170 -3.06 -17.11 27.53
C ALA A 170 -4.55 -17.41 27.72
N ILE A 171 -5.39 -16.56 27.14
CA ILE A 171 -6.84 -16.72 27.16
C ILE A 171 -7.26 -17.47 25.90
N ARG A 172 -7.95 -18.61 26.05
CA ARG A 172 -8.56 -19.34 24.93
C ARG A 172 -10.00 -18.87 24.72
N PRO A 173 -10.34 -18.16 23.64
CA PRO A 173 -11.70 -17.63 23.44
C PRO A 173 -12.78 -18.70 23.43
N ALA A 174 -12.47 -19.90 22.91
CA ALA A 174 -13.39 -21.04 22.86
C ALA A 174 -13.78 -21.56 24.26
N ALA A 175 -12.91 -21.39 25.27
CA ALA A 175 -13.16 -21.84 26.64
C ALA A 175 -13.87 -20.78 27.50
N LEU A 176 -14.05 -19.55 26.99
CA LEU A 176 -14.70 -18.48 27.74
C LEU A 176 -16.22 -18.63 27.73
N SER A 177 -16.83 -18.39 28.89
CA SER A 177 -18.28 -18.20 29.02
C SER A 177 -18.73 -16.91 28.33
N THR A 178 -20.03 -16.78 28.04
CA THR A 178 -20.59 -15.58 27.40
C THR A 178 -20.30 -14.30 28.19
N SER A 179 -20.40 -14.33 29.52
CA SER A 179 -20.10 -13.17 30.37
C SER A 179 -18.63 -12.78 30.31
N GLN A 180 -17.71 -13.75 30.33
CA GLN A 180 -16.27 -13.52 30.22
C GLN A 180 -15.89 -12.96 28.84
N ARG A 181 -16.56 -13.37 27.77
CA ARG A 181 -16.35 -12.81 26.42
C ARG A 181 -16.71 -11.33 26.38
N TYR A 182 -17.88 -10.95 26.92
CA TYR A 182 -18.27 -9.54 27.00
C TYR A 182 -17.31 -8.74 27.88
N GLN A 183 -16.92 -9.27 29.04
CA GLN A 183 -15.95 -8.64 29.91
C GLN A 183 -14.60 -8.40 29.18
N LEU A 184 -14.13 -9.36 28.39
CA LEU A 184 -12.93 -9.20 27.57
C LEU A 184 -13.10 -8.09 26.52
N ILE A 185 -14.22 -8.06 25.80
CA ILE A 185 -14.50 -7.03 24.79
C ILE A 185 -14.60 -5.64 25.43
N PHE A 186 -15.28 -5.50 26.57
CA PHE A 186 -15.42 -4.21 27.23
C PHE A 186 -14.13 -3.75 27.94
N SER A 187 -13.29 -4.67 28.41
CA SER A 187 -12.02 -4.32 29.07
C SER A 187 -10.90 -4.00 28.07
N TRP A 188 -10.84 -4.69 26.92
CA TRP A 188 -9.75 -4.56 25.95
C TRP A 188 -10.17 -3.98 24.60
N GLY A 189 -11.43 -4.09 24.21
CA GLY A 189 -11.89 -3.72 22.87
C GLY A 189 -11.73 -2.24 22.54
N TRP A 190 -11.73 -1.36 23.54
CA TRP A 190 -11.51 0.07 23.36
C TRP A 190 -10.02 0.44 23.19
N VAL A 191 -9.09 -0.43 23.59
CA VAL A 191 -7.65 -0.12 23.58
C VAL A 191 -7.18 0.15 22.14
N GLY A 192 -7.58 -0.70 21.19
CA GLY A 192 -7.27 -0.48 19.77
C GLY A 192 -7.82 0.85 19.25
N ALA A 193 -9.09 1.15 19.54
CA ALA A 193 -9.76 2.38 19.11
C ALA A 193 -9.12 3.66 19.67
N LEU A 194 -8.60 3.64 20.90
CA LEU A 194 -7.90 4.80 21.49
C LEU A 194 -6.41 4.86 21.17
N THR A 195 -5.84 3.86 20.49
CA THR A 195 -4.39 3.83 20.20
C THR A 195 -4.01 4.92 19.20
N GLU A 196 -4.73 5.06 18.08
CA GLU A 196 -4.44 6.08 17.06
C GLU A 196 -4.55 7.53 17.61
N PRO A 197 -5.64 7.94 18.29
CA PRO A 197 -5.71 9.26 18.92
C PRO A 197 -4.56 9.53 19.90
N ARG A 198 -4.17 8.52 20.69
CA ARG A 198 -3.03 8.62 21.61
C ARG A 198 -1.72 8.83 20.87
N ILE A 199 -1.52 8.14 19.73
CA ILE A 199 -0.35 8.34 18.87
C ILE A 199 -0.27 9.78 18.38
N PHE A 200 -1.38 10.33 17.86
CA PHE A 200 -1.40 11.73 17.40
C PHE A 200 -1.11 12.71 18.53
N PHE A 201 -1.70 12.50 19.72
CA PHE A 201 -1.43 13.32 20.88
C PHE A 201 0.05 13.28 21.30
N GLN A 202 0.66 12.08 21.36
CA GLN A 202 2.08 11.95 21.68
C GLN A 202 2.98 12.54 20.60
N ALA A 203 2.63 12.38 19.33
CA ALA A 203 3.36 12.99 18.21
C ALA A 203 3.32 14.52 18.30
N ALA A 204 2.16 15.11 18.58
CA ALA A 204 2.01 16.55 18.81
C ALA A 204 2.87 17.00 20.00
N ARG A 205 2.90 16.22 21.09
CA ARG A 205 3.74 16.50 22.25
C ARG A 205 5.24 16.48 21.91
N LEU A 206 5.70 15.46 21.19
CA LEU A 206 7.11 15.34 20.76
C LEU A 206 7.51 16.48 19.82
N HIS A 207 6.64 16.86 18.89
CA HIS A 207 6.93 17.95 17.95
C HIS A 207 6.87 19.32 18.63
N LEU A 208 5.80 19.64 19.35
CA LEU A 208 5.57 20.98 19.90
C LEU A 208 6.34 21.24 21.20
N GLN A 209 6.39 20.27 22.12
CA GLN A 209 7.05 20.46 23.43
C GLN A 209 8.53 20.08 23.38
N ARG A 210 8.87 18.98 22.71
CA ARG A 210 10.26 18.47 22.66
C ARG A 210 11.02 18.92 21.42
N LYS A 211 10.37 19.63 20.49
CA LYS A 211 10.96 20.19 19.27
C LYS A 211 11.69 19.14 18.42
N LEU A 212 11.21 17.89 18.44
CA LEU A 212 11.76 16.86 17.57
C LEU A 212 11.46 17.20 16.11
N ARG A 213 12.47 16.97 15.26
CA ARG A 213 12.34 17.12 13.81
C ARG A 213 11.35 16.08 13.28
N VAL A 214 10.41 16.55 12.46
CA VAL A 214 9.48 15.71 11.71
C VAL A 214 10.07 15.48 10.32
N TRP A 215 10.25 14.22 9.98
CA TRP A 215 10.66 13.74 8.68
C TRP A 215 9.42 13.44 7.85
N SER A 216 9.39 13.95 6.62
CA SER A 216 8.33 13.63 5.66
C SER A 216 8.37 12.15 5.30
N LEU A 217 7.20 11.59 4.99
CA LEU A 217 7.09 10.24 4.44
C LEU A 217 7.92 10.18 3.15
N PRO A 218 8.98 9.37 3.10
CA PRO A 218 9.84 9.32 1.94
C PRO A 218 9.29 8.33 0.91
N VAL A 219 9.85 8.35 -0.29
CA VAL A 219 9.48 7.43 -1.37
C VAL A 219 9.59 5.97 -0.89
N PRO A 220 8.55 5.14 -1.09
CA PRO A 220 8.61 3.72 -0.75
C PRO A 220 9.68 3.00 -1.55
N LEU A 221 10.33 2.03 -0.93
CA LEU A 221 11.26 1.15 -1.63
C LEU A 221 10.49 0.05 -2.37
N GLU A 222 11.09 -0.58 -3.38
CA GLU A 222 10.48 -1.66 -4.15
C GLU A 222 10.02 -2.84 -3.29
N ARG A 223 10.76 -3.13 -2.21
CA ARG A 223 10.43 -4.13 -1.18
C ARG A 223 9.29 -3.72 -0.21
N THR A 224 8.75 -2.53 -0.37
CA THR A 224 7.62 -2.05 0.43
C THR A 224 6.33 -2.51 -0.23
N ILE A 225 5.49 -3.20 0.52
CA ILE A 225 4.14 -3.54 0.08
C ILE A 225 3.30 -2.28 0.18
N SER A 226 2.74 -1.84 -0.93
CA SER A 226 1.95 -0.62 -0.99
C SER A 226 0.68 -0.73 -0.15
N ARG A 227 0.13 0.41 0.26
CA ARG A 227 -1.21 0.45 0.84
C ARG A 227 -2.28 -0.05 -0.11
N HIS A 228 -3.42 -0.42 0.45
CA HIS A 228 -4.61 -0.73 -0.35
C HIS A 228 -5.07 0.48 -1.16
N ALA A 229 -5.42 0.24 -2.41
CA ALA A 229 -6.04 1.24 -3.26
C ALA A 229 -7.43 1.58 -2.74
N SER A 230 -7.71 2.87 -2.62
CA SER A 230 -9.03 3.41 -2.33
C SER A 230 -10.01 3.03 -3.45
N GLN A 231 -11.31 3.22 -3.22
CA GLN A 231 -12.31 2.92 -4.25
C GLN A 231 -12.06 3.74 -5.52
N ILE A 232 -11.70 5.02 -5.41
CA ILE A 232 -11.45 5.88 -6.57
C ILE A 232 -10.22 5.42 -7.36
N GLU A 233 -9.15 5.03 -6.68
CA GLU A 233 -7.93 4.50 -7.32
C GLU A 233 -8.21 3.19 -8.04
N ARG A 234 -8.96 2.28 -7.40
CA ARG A 234 -9.41 1.02 -8.03
C ARG A 234 -10.28 1.26 -9.26
N SER A 235 -11.07 2.33 -9.26
CA SER A 235 -11.91 2.70 -10.41
C SER A 235 -11.11 3.38 -11.53
N LEU A 236 -10.00 4.05 -11.23
CA LEU A 236 -9.16 4.72 -12.23
C LEU A 236 -8.08 3.81 -12.83
N GLU A 237 -7.60 2.83 -12.07
CA GLU A 237 -6.55 1.90 -12.51
C GLU A 237 -6.84 1.21 -13.86
N PRO A 238 -8.07 0.70 -14.13
CA PRO A 238 -8.35 0.03 -15.40
C PRO A 238 -8.18 0.94 -16.61
N PHE A 239 -8.44 2.24 -16.47
CA PHE A 239 -8.23 3.21 -17.54
C PHE A 239 -6.75 3.44 -17.82
N PHE A 240 -5.93 3.57 -16.77
CA PHE A 240 -4.48 3.66 -16.94
C PHE A 240 -3.90 2.39 -17.56
N ARG A 241 -4.31 1.22 -17.07
CA ARG A 241 -3.91 -0.08 -17.61
C ARG A 241 -4.31 -0.23 -19.09
N GLY A 242 -5.54 0.16 -19.43
CA GLY A 242 -6.03 0.17 -20.82
C GLY A 242 -5.24 1.13 -21.71
N TYR A 243 -4.93 2.33 -21.20
CA TYR A 243 -4.10 3.29 -21.89
C TYR A 243 -2.70 2.74 -22.18
N LEU A 244 -2.04 2.16 -21.17
CA LEU A 244 -0.73 1.54 -21.34
C LEU A 244 -0.77 0.39 -22.36
N ARG A 245 -1.81 -0.45 -22.32
CA ARG A 245 -2.02 -1.52 -23.30
C ARG A 245 -2.15 -0.96 -24.71
N TYR A 246 -2.95 0.09 -24.89
CA TYR A 246 -3.10 0.77 -26.17
C TYR A 246 -1.76 1.30 -26.71
N LEU A 247 -0.93 1.92 -25.86
CA LEU A 247 0.40 2.37 -26.29
C LEU A 247 1.25 1.20 -26.81
N VAL A 248 1.29 0.09 -26.07
CA VAL A 248 2.09 -1.08 -26.42
C VAL A 248 1.59 -1.77 -27.69
N GLU A 249 0.27 -1.85 -27.89
CA GLU A 249 -0.34 -2.47 -29.07
C GLU A 249 -0.14 -1.66 -30.35
N ASN A 250 0.00 -0.34 -30.22
CA ASN A 250 0.29 0.56 -31.34
C ASN A 250 1.80 0.86 -31.49
N ALA A 251 2.65 0.21 -30.71
CA ALA A 251 4.09 0.38 -30.81
C ALA A 251 4.62 -0.25 -32.10
N SER A 252 5.38 0.54 -32.87
CA SER A 252 6.15 0.02 -34.02
C SER A 252 7.29 -0.92 -33.62
N PRO A 253 8.11 -0.67 -32.58
CA PRO A 253 9.22 -1.57 -32.22
C PRO A 253 8.76 -2.84 -31.50
N SER A 254 9.60 -3.88 -31.53
CA SER A 254 9.42 -5.07 -30.68
C SER A 254 9.64 -4.67 -29.21
N LEU A 255 8.57 -4.69 -28.41
CA LEU A 255 8.58 -4.22 -27.02
C LEU A 255 7.71 -5.13 -26.15
N THR A 256 8.23 -5.50 -24.99
CA THR A 256 7.46 -6.18 -23.94
C THR A 256 7.42 -5.32 -22.68
N VAL A 257 6.22 -4.95 -22.23
CA VAL A 257 6.02 -4.18 -20.99
C VAL A 257 5.47 -5.10 -19.90
N ARG A 258 6.16 -5.16 -18.75
CA ARG A 258 5.66 -5.81 -17.53
C ARG A 258 5.11 -4.75 -16.60
N TYR A 259 3.79 -4.74 -16.44
CA TYR A 259 3.10 -3.78 -15.60
C TYR A 259 2.75 -4.39 -14.24
N TYR A 260 3.20 -3.73 -13.17
CA TYR A 260 2.90 -4.07 -11.79
C TYR A 260 2.01 -2.99 -11.19
N ALA A 261 0.75 -3.34 -10.93
CA ALA A 261 -0.20 -2.47 -10.26
C ALA A 261 0.10 -2.36 -8.76
N ALA A 262 -0.41 -1.29 -8.12
CA ALA A 262 -0.27 -1.07 -6.68
C ALA A 262 -1.61 -1.16 -5.96
N GLY A 263 -1.65 -1.90 -4.87
CA GLY A 263 -2.73 -1.87 -3.88
C GLY A 263 -4.01 -2.60 -4.30
N LEU A 264 -3.95 -3.49 -5.30
CA LEU A 264 -5.10 -4.26 -5.77
C LEU A 264 -5.03 -5.67 -5.17
N CYS A 265 -5.56 -5.87 -3.95
CA CYS A 265 -5.37 -7.07 -3.12
C CYS A 265 -5.65 -8.44 -3.78
N LEU A 266 -6.44 -8.48 -4.86
CA LEU A 266 -6.81 -9.70 -5.59
C LEU A 266 -6.17 -9.77 -7.00
N ASN A 267 -5.68 -8.64 -7.50
CA ASN A 267 -5.24 -8.41 -8.88
C ASN A 267 -3.90 -7.66 -8.94
N ASP A 268 -3.03 -7.81 -7.94
CA ASP A 268 -1.60 -7.51 -8.11
C ASP A 268 -0.97 -8.58 -9.02
N THR A 269 -1.62 -8.83 -10.16
CA THR A 269 -1.15 -9.68 -11.22
C THR A 269 -0.28 -8.83 -12.13
N ILE A 270 0.87 -9.39 -12.45
CA ILE A 270 1.77 -8.80 -13.44
C ILE A 270 1.07 -8.93 -14.78
N GLU A 271 0.76 -7.81 -15.43
CA GLU A 271 0.28 -7.85 -16.80
C GLU A 271 1.48 -7.74 -17.74
N VAL A 272 1.65 -8.74 -18.59
CA VAL A 272 2.67 -8.74 -19.64
C VAL A 272 2.01 -8.29 -20.93
N MET A 273 2.35 -7.08 -21.38
CA MET A 273 1.85 -6.48 -22.61
C MET A 273 2.92 -6.60 -23.69
N GLN A 274 2.56 -7.05 -24.88
CA GLN A 274 3.49 -7.24 -25.99
C GLN A 274 3.02 -6.49 -27.24
N SER A 275 3.94 -5.78 -27.88
CA SER A 275 3.70 -5.13 -29.18
C SER A 275 3.49 -6.17 -30.30
N PRO A 276 2.90 -5.79 -31.44
CA PRO A 276 2.62 -6.72 -32.53
C PRO A 276 3.87 -7.46 -33.05
N LEU A 277 5.03 -6.79 -33.10
CA LEU A 277 6.29 -7.41 -33.50
C LEU A 277 6.82 -8.37 -32.43
N ALA A 278 6.73 -8.00 -31.15
CA ALA A 278 7.16 -8.85 -30.04
C ALA A 278 6.37 -10.16 -29.95
N ARG A 279 5.08 -10.15 -30.29
CA ARG A 279 4.25 -11.37 -30.35
C ARG A 279 4.69 -12.34 -31.45
N ARG A 280 5.25 -11.83 -32.55
CA ARG A 280 5.69 -12.63 -33.71
C ARG A 280 7.08 -13.23 -33.53
N ILE A 281 7.92 -12.62 -32.69
CA ILE A 281 9.32 -13.03 -32.46
C ILE A 281 9.55 -13.18 -30.95
N PRO A 282 9.19 -14.33 -30.34
CA PRO A 282 9.25 -14.48 -28.88
C PRO A 282 10.66 -14.49 -28.27
N ASN A 283 11.71 -14.71 -29.08
CA ASN A 283 13.04 -15.12 -28.60
C ASN A 283 14.19 -14.12 -28.86
N GLU A 284 13.97 -12.96 -29.50
CA GLU A 284 15.06 -11.99 -29.70
C GLU A 284 15.13 -10.96 -28.57
N SER A 285 16.11 -11.20 -27.68
CA SER A 285 16.70 -10.30 -26.68
C SER A 285 15.85 -9.93 -25.47
N VAL A 286 16.35 -10.34 -24.29
CA VAL A 286 15.98 -9.85 -22.94
C VAL A 286 16.03 -8.31 -22.88
N ASP A 287 16.78 -7.70 -23.80
CA ASP A 287 17.06 -6.28 -23.89
C ASP A 287 15.95 -5.44 -24.53
N ASN A 288 14.73 -5.94 -24.79
CA ASN A 288 13.60 -5.08 -25.22
C ASN A 288 12.41 -5.14 -24.25
N SER A 289 12.69 -5.41 -22.98
CA SER A 289 11.69 -5.39 -21.92
C SER A 289 11.73 -4.10 -21.10
N VAL A 290 10.54 -3.60 -20.73
CA VAL A 290 10.32 -2.45 -19.85
C VAL A 290 9.49 -2.93 -18.67
N GLU A 291 9.98 -2.72 -17.45
CA GLU A 291 9.24 -2.99 -16.23
C GLU A 291 8.67 -1.69 -15.71
N LEU A 292 7.35 -1.59 -15.62
CA LEU A 292 6.62 -0.44 -15.12
C LEU A 292 5.95 -0.83 -13.82
N ARG A 293 6.52 -0.40 -12.69
CA ARG A 293 6.03 -0.72 -11.35
C ARG A 293 5.49 0.51 -10.66
N VAL A 294 4.19 0.48 -10.39
CA VAL A 294 3.55 1.47 -9.53
C VAL A 294 3.89 1.11 -8.08
N LEU A 295 4.49 2.05 -7.35
CA LEU A 295 4.89 1.83 -5.95
C LEU A 295 3.76 2.22 -4.98
N ARG A 296 2.87 3.13 -5.39
CA ARG A 296 1.74 3.60 -4.58
C ARG A 296 0.48 3.82 -5.41
N PRO A 297 -0.72 3.48 -4.88
CA PRO A 297 -1.98 3.71 -5.58
C PRO A 297 -2.28 5.19 -5.89
N ASP A 298 -1.68 6.12 -5.12
CA ASP A 298 -1.80 7.58 -5.37
C ASP A 298 -1.34 7.97 -6.79
N PHE A 299 -0.58 7.10 -7.45
CA PHE A 299 -0.22 7.22 -8.86
C PHE A 299 -1.46 7.37 -9.76
N TYR A 300 -2.51 6.56 -9.57
CA TYR A 300 -3.65 6.53 -10.51
C TYR A 300 -4.47 7.81 -10.47
N THR A 301 -4.67 8.37 -9.27
CA THR A 301 -5.34 9.66 -9.10
C THR A 301 -4.45 10.79 -9.62
N SER A 302 -3.15 10.77 -9.31
CA SER A 302 -2.19 11.77 -9.79
C SER A 302 -2.07 11.78 -11.32
N PHE A 303 -2.07 10.60 -11.95
CA PHE A 303 -2.03 10.44 -13.40
C PHE A 303 -3.31 11.00 -14.04
N ALA A 304 -4.49 10.66 -13.50
CA ALA A 304 -5.77 11.16 -13.99
C ALA A 304 -5.97 12.66 -13.77
N GLU A 305 -5.41 13.24 -12.70
CA GLU A 305 -5.46 14.68 -12.43
C GLU A 305 -4.44 15.48 -13.24
N SER A 306 -3.37 14.84 -13.72
CA SER A 306 -2.22 15.54 -14.30
C SER A 306 -2.62 16.50 -15.42
N HIS A 307 -2.08 17.71 -15.37
CA HIS A 307 -2.22 18.74 -16.40
C HIS A 307 -1.21 18.58 -17.54
N ALA A 308 -0.34 17.57 -17.46
CA ALA A 308 0.66 17.33 -18.47
C ALA A 308 -0.02 16.81 -19.75
N PHE A 309 0.16 17.58 -20.82
CA PHE A 309 -0.44 17.33 -22.13
C PHE A 309 0.21 16.15 -22.87
N THR A 310 1.42 15.76 -22.46
CA THR A 310 2.12 14.58 -22.98
C THR A 310 2.28 13.52 -21.89
N ALA A 311 2.00 12.25 -22.20
CA ALA A 311 2.22 11.17 -21.25
C ALA A 311 3.70 11.05 -20.86
N GLU A 312 4.62 11.53 -21.68
CA GLU A 312 6.04 11.63 -21.35
C GLU A 312 6.27 12.57 -20.17
N ALA A 313 5.64 13.76 -20.17
CA ALA A 313 5.71 14.68 -19.05
C ALA A 313 5.08 14.08 -17.79
N VAL A 314 4.02 13.28 -17.94
CA VAL A 314 3.41 12.56 -16.82
C VAL A 314 4.35 11.47 -16.28
N PHE A 315 4.95 10.65 -17.13
CA PHE A 315 5.87 9.59 -16.71
C PHE A 315 7.16 10.17 -16.13
N ALA A 316 7.72 11.24 -16.69
CA ALA A 316 8.90 11.91 -16.16
C ALA A 316 8.62 12.56 -14.80
N LEU A 317 7.48 13.24 -14.65
CA LEU A 317 7.06 13.85 -13.39
C LEU A 317 6.79 12.79 -12.31
N LEU A 318 6.22 11.64 -12.70
CA LEU A 318 5.88 10.56 -11.77
C LEU A 318 7.04 9.61 -11.43
N ALA A 319 8.02 9.47 -12.32
CA ALA A 319 9.29 8.81 -12.01
C ALA A 319 10.12 9.63 -10.99
N GLY A 320 10.09 10.96 -11.11
CA GLY A 320 10.73 11.86 -10.14
C GLY A 320 10.03 11.95 -8.78
N SER A 321 8.72 11.70 -8.72
CA SER A 321 7.94 11.74 -7.47
C SER A 321 8.03 10.46 -6.63
N GLY A 322 8.63 9.40 -7.17
CA GLY A 322 8.75 8.11 -6.49
C GLY A 322 7.44 7.33 -6.36
N LEU A 323 6.41 7.69 -7.13
CA LEU A 323 5.18 6.92 -7.24
C LEU A 323 5.30 5.79 -8.26
N LEU A 324 6.22 5.95 -9.21
CA LEU A 324 6.46 5.03 -10.31
C LEU A 324 7.95 4.69 -10.41
N ARG A 325 8.26 3.42 -10.62
CA ARG A 325 9.59 2.92 -10.98
C ARG A 325 9.49 2.33 -12.39
N VAL A 326 10.39 2.74 -13.28
CA VAL A 326 10.43 2.19 -14.64
C VAL A 326 11.85 1.77 -15.00
N SER A 327 12.01 0.54 -15.50
CA SER A 327 13.24 0.11 -16.16
C SER A 327 13.21 0.46 -17.65
N GLY A 328 14.32 0.94 -18.22
CA GLY A 328 14.37 1.32 -19.63
C GLY A 328 13.52 2.55 -19.96
N MET A 329 13.72 3.66 -19.22
CA MET A 329 12.90 4.87 -19.37
C MET A 329 12.90 5.47 -20.77
N ASP A 330 14.04 5.41 -21.46
CA ASP A 330 14.17 5.93 -22.83
C ASP A 330 13.22 5.20 -23.79
N ARG A 331 13.02 3.89 -23.61
CA ARG A 331 12.10 3.09 -24.44
C ARG A 331 10.64 3.41 -24.17
N LEU A 332 10.28 3.68 -22.91
CA LEU A 332 8.93 4.13 -22.57
C LEU A 332 8.66 5.53 -23.17
N ARG A 333 9.67 6.40 -23.17
CA ARG A 333 9.58 7.71 -23.82
C ARG A 333 9.33 7.56 -25.32
N ASP A 334 10.12 6.75 -26.01
CA ASP A 334 9.96 6.51 -27.46
C ASP A 334 8.58 5.93 -27.80
N LEU A 335 8.11 4.98 -26.98
CA LEU A 335 6.77 4.41 -27.09
C LEU A 335 5.69 5.49 -27.05
N VAL A 336 5.76 6.36 -26.05
CA VAL A 336 4.78 7.41 -25.80
C VAL A 336 4.81 8.45 -26.91
N CYS A 337 5.99 8.93 -27.30
CA CYS A 337 6.15 9.94 -28.35
C CYS A 337 5.61 9.44 -29.70
N GLY A 338 5.88 8.19 -30.07
CA GLY A 338 5.43 7.62 -31.35
C GLY A 338 3.90 7.47 -31.47
N THR A 339 3.20 7.25 -30.35
CA THR A 339 1.75 6.97 -30.33
C THR A 339 0.88 8.19 -29.99
N GLN A 340 1.41 9.23 -29.35
CA GLN A 340 0.63 10.46 -29.11
C GLN A 340 0.28 11.24 -30.40
N LEU A 341 1.08 11.06 -31.46
CA LEU A 341 0.81 11.59 -32.79
C LEU A 341 -0.49 11.04 -33.39
N SER A 342 -0.85 9.77 -33.18
CA SER A 342 -2.06 9.15 -33.75
C SER A 342 -3.36 9.48 -32.99
N LEU A 343 -3.27 9.69 -31.67
CA LEU A 343 -4.41 10.13 -30.84
C LEU A 343 -4.84 11.57 -31.17
N SER A 344 -3.89 12.43 -31.52
CA SER A 344 -4.15 13.84 -31.83
C SER A 344 -4.90 14.02 -33.15
N GLU A 345 -4.67 13.15 -34.14
CA GLU A 345 -5.37 13.17 -35.44
C GLU A 345 -6.83 12.66 -35.34
N THR A 346 -7.12 11.71 -34.44
CA THR A 346 -8.47 11.14 -34.24
C THR A 346 -9.41 12.05 -33.42
N LEU A 347 -8.86 12.91 -32.55
CA LEU A 347 -9.62 13.84 -31.71
C LEU A 347 -10.33 14.96 -32.50
N GLN A 348 -9.83 15.31 -33.69
CA GLN A 348 -10.40 16.40 -34.50
C GLN A 348 -11.84 16.14 -34.98
N LEU A 349 -12.35 14.91 -34.87
CA LEU A 349 -13.70 14.52 -35.33
C LEU A 349 -14.74 14.32 -34.21
N SER A 350 -14.36 14.31 -32.92
CA SER A 350 -15.22 13.86 -31.81
C SER A 350 -15.56 14.93 -30.75
N VAL A 351 -14.73 15.98 -30.63
CA VAL A 351 -14.72 16.89 -29.45
C VAL A 351 -15.82 17.97 -29.44
N SER A 352 -16.71 18.00 -30.44
CA SER A 352 -17.75 19.02 -30.53
C SER A 352 -18.91 18.85 -29.53
N ALA A 353 -19.06 17.69 -28.87
CA ALA A 353 -20.30 17.35 -28.15
C ALA A 353 -20.22 16.99 -26.64
N ASP A 354 -19.05 16.77 -26.01
CA ASP A 354 -19.04 16.36 -24.57
C ASP A 354 -18.92 17.55 -23.60
N LEU A 355 -20.07 18.05 -23.14
CA LEU A 355 -20.19 19.10 -22.12
C LEU A 355 -19.44 18.75 -20.82
N GLY A 356 -19.31 17.47 -20.50
CA GLY A 356 -18.69 17.00 -19.25
C GLY A 356 -17.18 17.22 -19.20
N PHE A 357 -16.48 16.99 -20.31
CA PHE A 357 -15.03 17.26 -20.37
C PHE A 357 -14.72 18.76 -20.41
N ARG A 358 -15.66 19.61 -20.89
CA ARG A 358 -15.55 21.08 -20.75
C ARG A 358 -15.56 21.52 -19.29
N VAL A 359 -16.41 20.90 -18.46
CA VAL A 359 -16.43 21.16 -17.01
C VAL A 359 -15.12 20.71 -16.36
N ILE A 360 -14.64 19.51 -16.70
CA ILE A 360 -13.35 19.00 -16.20
C ILE A 360 -12.20 19.94 -16.58
N ASP A 361 -12.12 20.34 -17.84
CA ASP A 361 -11.10 21.25 -18.36
C ASP A 361 -11.13 22.59 -17.62
N SER A 362 -12.32 23.15 -17.40
CA SER A 362 -12.51 24.38 -16.62
C SER A 362 -12.02 24.24 -15.17
N ILE A 363 -12.35 23.13 -14.50
CA ILE A 363 -11.89 22.87 -13.13
C ILE A 363 -10.36 22.71 -13.08
N ARG A 364 -9.77 22.06 -14.09
CA ARG A 364 -8.31 21.84 -14.18
C ARG A 364 -7.53 23.14 -14.46
N LYS A 365 -8.03 23.98 -15.37
CA LYS A 365 -7.41 25.27 -15.72
C LYS A 365 -7.48 26.31 -14.61
N GLY A 366 -8.40 26.15 -13.68
CA GLY A 366 -8.66 27.14 -12.63
C GLY A 366 -9.09 28.50 -13.21
N ARG A 367 -9.04 29.56 -12.39
CA ARG A 367 -9.46 30.92 -12.80
C ARG A 367 -8.48 31.63 -13.74
N ALA A 368 -7.30 31.07 -14.02
CA ALA A 368 -6.17 31.82 -14.58
C ALA A 368 -5.78 31.48 -16.03
N ALA A 369 -6.33 30.45 -16.68
CA ALA A 369 -5.86 30.04 -18.01
C ALA A 369 -6.79 30.52 -19.14
N SER A 370 -6.38 31.59 -19.81
CA SER A 370 -6.96 32.16 -21.03
C SER A 370 -6.39 31.50 -22.30
N HIS A 371 -6.60 30.20 -22.49
CA HIS A 371 -6.28 29.54 -23.77
C HIS A 371 -7.54 29.03 -24.46
N ALA A 372 -7.71 29.42 -25.71
CA ALA A 372 -8.78 28.97 -26.60
C ALA A 372 -8.49 27.52 -27.05
N GLY A 373 -9.14 26.54 -26.41
CA GLY A 373 -9.06 25.12 -26.76
C GLY A 373 -9.27 24.20 -25.55
N LEU A 374 -9.92 23.04 -25.72
CA LEU A 374 -10.10 22.03 -24.67
C LEU A 374 -8.74 21.39 -24.35
N SER A 375 -8.28 21.44 -23.10
CA SER A 375 -6.97 20.91 -22.71
C SER A 375 -7.12 19.53 -22.06
N LEU A 376 -7.12 18.49 -22.89
CA LEU A 376 -7.31 17.10 -22.49
C LEU A 376 -5.97 16.48 -22.07
N SER A 377 -5.99 15.62 -21.04
CA SER A 377 -4.84 14.79 -20.69
C SER A 377 -4.72 13.62 -21.68
N ALA A 378 -3.53 13.00 -21.74
CA ALA A 378 -3.32 11.80 -22.56
C ALA A 378 -4.31 10.67 -22.22
N LEU A 379 -4.70 10.54 -20.95
CA LEU A 379 -5.69 9.56 -20.52
C LEU A 379 -7.09 9.94 -20.99
N ASP A 380 -7.46 11.22 -20.92
CA ASP A 380 -8.78 11.67 -21.38
C ASP A 380 -8.94 11.43 -22.89
N CYS A 381 -7.89 11.71 -23.66
CA CYS A 381 -7.82 11.43 -25.09
C CYS A 381 -8.10 9.95 -25.37
N TYR A 382 -7.36 9.06 -24.71
CA TYR A 382 -7.57 7.61 -24.83
C TYR A 382 -9.00 7.19 -24.46
N VAL A 383 -9.54 7.69 -23.35
CA VAL A 383 -10.89 7.35 -22.91
C VAL A 383 -11.94 7.77 -23.93
N LEU A 384 -11.80 8.97 -24.50
CA LEU A 384 -12.73 9.49 -25.51
C LEU A 384 -12.64 8.75 -26.85
N THR A 385 -11.46 8.27 -27.24
CA THR A 385 -11.26 7.62 -28.54
C THR A 385 -11.48 6.11 -28.50
N CYS A 386 -11.15 5.45 -27.39
CA CYS A 386 -11.01 3.99 -27.34
C CYS A 386 -11.98 3.29 -26.39
N CYS A 387 -12.60 3.99 -25.43
CA CYS A 387 -13.51 3.38 -24.46
C CYS A 387 -14.98 3.49 -24.89
N THR A 388 -15.82 2.59 -24.39
CA THR A 388 -17.27 2.59 -24.62
C THR A 388 -17.96 3.78 -23.93
N PRO A 389 -19.17 4.19 -24.38
CA PRO A 389 -19.91 5.28 -23.72
C PRO A 389 -20.25 5.02 -22.24
N ALA A 390 -20.35 3.75 -21.81
CA ALA A 390 -20.55 3.41 -20.41
C ALA A 390 -19.27 3.66 -19.58
N GLU A 391 -18.11 3.24 -20.09
CA GLU A 391 -16.81 3.46 -19.47
C GLU A 391 -16.44 4.94 -19.42
N GLN A 392 -16.70 5.69 -20.50
CA GLN A 392 -16.49 7.14 -20.53
C GLN A 392 -17.30 7.85 -19.43
N ARG A 393 -18.58 7.51 -19.25
CA ARG A 393 -19.41 8.04 -18.16
C ARG A 393 -18.85 7.66 -16.79
N GLY A 394 -18.37 6.43 -16.65
CA GLY A 394 -17.68 5.94 -15.45
C GLY A 394 -16.45 6.79 -15.13
N TYR A 395 -15.50 6.88 -16.05
CA TYR A 395 -14.28 7.68 -15.91
C TYR A 395 -14.59 9.13 -15.51
N ARG A 396 -15.49 9.78 -16.26
CA ARG A 396 -15.90 11.16 -16.01
C ARG A 396 -16.44 11.36 -14.59
N ARG A 397 -17.30 10.45 -14.13
CA ARG A 397 -17.86 10.51 -12.77
C ARG A 397 -16.76 10.44 -11.71
N HIS A 398 -15.85 9.49 -11.84
CA HIS A 398 -14.74 9.29 -10.90
C HIS A 398 -13.79 10.49 -10.91
N LEU A 399 -13.42 10.97 -12.10
CA LEU A 399 -12.56 12.14 -12.24
C LEU A 399 -13.18 13.41 -11.66
N LEU A 400 -14.49 13.65 -11.88
CA LEU A 400 -15.20 14.77 -11.26
C LEU A 400 -15.24 14.65 -9.72
N GLN A 401 -15.49 13.45 -9.18
CA GLN A 401 -15.44 13.23 -7.74
C GLN A 401 -14.06 13.54 -7.16
N LEU A 402 -13.01 13.10 -7.84
CA LEU A 402 -11.64 13.36 -7.45
C LEU A 402 -11.33 14.88 -7.45
N LEU A 403 -11.61 15.57 -8.55
CA LEU A 403 -11.38 17.01 -8.69
C LEU A 403 -12.20 17.83 -7.69
N LEU A 404 -13.48 17.53 -7.51
CA LEU A 404 -14.35 18.22 -6.55
C LEU A 404 -13.91 17.98 -5.11
N SER A 405 -13.35 16.81 -4.81
CA SER A 405 -12.90 16.49 -3.44
C SER A 405 -11.80 17.43 -2.96
N ARG A 406 -10.93 17.93 -3.85
CA ARG A 406 -9.92 18.92 -3.50
C ARG A 406 -10.51 20.24 -3.01
N TYR A 407 -11.59 20.70 -3.65
CA TYR A 407 -12.21 21.98 -3.33
C TYR A 407 -13.20 21.89 -2.16
N LEU A 408 -13.94 20.79 -2.07
CA LEU A 408 -15.06 20.67 -1.12
C LEU A 408 -14.73 19.81 0.12
N ALA A 409 -13.73 18.95 0.02
CA ALA A 409 -13.49 17.89 0.99
C ALA A 409 -12.00 17.67 1.31
N PHE A 410 -11.17 18.72 1.19
CA PHE A 410 -9.74 18.69 1.53
C PHE A 410 -8.96 17.55 0.82
N GLY A 411 -9.38 17.17 -0.38
CA GLY A 411 -8.81 16.07 -1.17
C GLY A 411 -9.30 14.68 -0.79
N SER A 412 -10.22 14.55 0.17
CA SER A 412 -10.79 13.26 0.57
C SER A 412 -12.08 12.97 -0.18
N VAL A 413 -12.02 12.00 -1.12
CA VAL A 413 -13.20 11.52 -1.85
C VAL A 413 -14.22 10.88 -0.90
N GLY A 414 -13.77 10.19 0.15
CA GLY A 414 -14.68 9.62 1.16
C GLY A 414 -15.45 10.69 1.93
N LEU A 415 -14.77 11.79 2.30
CA LEU A 415 -15.43 12.93 2.94
C LEU A 415 -16.41 13.62 1.99
N LEU A 416 -16.06 13.78 0.71
CA LEU A 416 -16.97 14.32 -0.30
C LEU A 416 -18.23 13.45 -0.43
N GLN A 417 -18.08 12.13 -0.46
CA GLN A 417 -19.22 11.20 -0.52
C GLN A 417 -20.10 11.34 0.72
N ALA A 418 -19.51 11.45 1.91
CA ALA A 418 -20.26 11.67 3.15
C ALA A 418 -21.02 13.02 3.13
N GLN A 419 -20.39 14.10 2.67
CA GLN A 419 -21.02 15.41 2.51
C GLN A 419 -22.20 15.35 1.53
N VAL A 420 -22.02 14.69 0.38
CA VAL A 420 -23.08 14.49 -0.62
C VAL A 420 -24.24 13.68 -0.02
N TRP A 421 -23.95 12.62 0.72
CA TRP A 421 -24.96 11.84 1.43
C TRP A 421 -25.76 12.68 2.43
N VAL A 422 -25.10 13.50 3.23
CA VAL A 422 -25.75 14.42 4.17
C VAL A 422 -26.62 15.44 3.41
N ALA A 423 -26.12 16.02 2.33
CA ALA A 423 -26.89 16.94 1.50
C ALA A 423 -28.15 16.28 0.91
N HIS A 424 -28.04 15.03 0.45
CA HIS A 424 -29.20 14.26 0.00
C HIS A 424 -30.22 14.03 1.11
N LEU A 425 -29.79 13.68 2.32
CA LEU A 425 -30.67 13.52 3.48
C LEU A 425 -31.39 14.84 3.82
N VAL A 426 -30.69 15.97 3.74
CA VAL A 426 -31.29 17.30 3.95
C VAL A 426 -32.31 17.61 2.87
N VAL A 427 -32.01 17.38 1.60
CA VAL A 427 -32.95 17.62 0.49
C VAL A 427 -34.21 16.75 0.62
N VAL A 428 -34.04 15.46 0.92
CA VAL A 428 -35.17 14.55 1.16
C VAL A 428 -35.99 15.02 2.34
N TRP A 429 -35.35 15.43 3.45
CA TRP A 429 -36.05 15.99 4.61
C TRP A 429 -36.83 17.26 4.27
N VAL A 430 -36.25 18.19 3.50
CA VAL A 430 -36.94 19.41 3.03
C VAL A 430 -38.13 19.06 2.15
N LEU A 431 -37.98 18.13 1.20
CA LEU A 431 -39.08 17.69 0.33
C LEU A 431 -40.22 17.04 1.14
N LEU A 432 -39.90 16.17 2.10
CA LEU A 432 -40.89 15.56 2.99
C LEU A 432 -41.62 16.58 3.87
N ARG A 433 -40.93 17.64 4.29
CA ARG A 433 -41.54 18.79 4.98
C ARG A 433 -42.47 19.57 4.05
N CYS A 434 -42.03 19.89 2.84
CA CYS A 434 -42.83 20.63 1.86
C CYS A 434 -44.08 19.85 1.41
N LEU A 435 -44.00 18.52 1.36
CA LEU A 435 -45.12 17.63 1.02
C LEU A 435 -46.06 17.34 2.21
N GLY A 436 -45.82 17.92 3.39
CA GLY A 436 -46.68 17.76 4.57
C GLY A 436 -46.61 16.39 5.26
N ILE A 437 -45.78 15.47 4.78
CA ILE A 437 -45.62 14.10 5.31
C ILE A 437 -44.94 14.11 6.68
N ALA A 438 -44.18 15.17 7.01
CA ALA A 438 -43.53 15.30 8.31
C ALA A 438 -44.51 15.40 9.52
N ARG A 439 -45.82 15.59 9.29
CA ARG A 439 -46.84 15.53 10.35
C ARG A 439 -47.26 14.11 10.76
N LEU A 440 -46.78 13.06 10.06
CA LEU A 440 -47.10 11.65 10.38
C LEU A 440 -46.14 11.02 11.41
N PHE A 441 -45.04 11.69 11.76
CA PHE A 441 -44.02 11.21 12.71
C PHE A 441 -43.93 12.06 13.99
N GLN A 442 -44.85 13.01 14.18
CA GLN A 442 -45.20 13.59 15.47
C GLN A 442 -46.46 12.90 15.97
#